data_AF-A0A063BKJ9-F1
#
_entry.id   AF-A0A063BKJ9-F1
#
_cell.length_a   1.000
_cell.length_b   1.000
_cell.length_c   1.000
_cell.angle_alpha   90.00
_cell.angle_beta   90.00
_cell.angle_gamma   90.00
#
_symmetry.space_group_name_H-M   'P 1'
#
loop_
_entity.id
_entity.type
_entity.pdbx_description
1 polymer ?
#
loop_
_entity_poly.entity_id
_entity_poly.type
_entity_poly.pdbx_seq_one_letter_code
_entity_poly.pdbx_strand_id
1 'polypeptide(L)' 'RAGRWAQADGVHFVAAPEDPQAYARDLYGMLRTLDRAQVARILIEKLPDTVEWIAVNDRLGRAAAAFEAQG' A
#
# COMPACT_ATOMS: atom_id res chain seq x y z
N ARG A 1 -13.26 -1.40 -4.99
CA ARG A 1 -13.90 -2.41 -4.08
C ARG A 1 -13.15 -3.72 -4.21
N ALA A 2 -12.75 -4.34 -3.10
CA ALA A 2 -12.06 -5.63 -3.12
C ALA A 2 -12.89 -6.71 -3.84
N GLY A 3 -12.24 -7.46 -4.74
CA GLY A 3 -12.83 -8.64 -5.36
C GLY A 3 -12.67 -9.88 -4.47
N ARG A 4 -13.17 -11.03 -4.93
CA ARG A 4 -13.07 -12.32 -4.22
C ARG A 4 -11.63 -12.70 -3.82
N TRP A 5 -10.64 -12.19 -4.52
CA TRP A 5 -9.22 -12.41 -4.25
C TRP A 5 -8.78 -11.91 -2.86
N ALA A 6 -9.46 -10.90 -2.30
CA ALA A 6 -9.13 -10.36 -0.99
C ALA A 6 -9.41 -11.33 0.17
N GLN A 7 -10.17 -12.40 -0.09
CA GLN A 7 -10.47 -13.46 0.87
C GLN A 7 -9.74 -14.77 0.54
N ALA A 8 -8.83 -14.77 -0.44
CA ALA A 8 -8.05 -15.96 -0.75
C ALA A 8 -7.07 -16.28 0.38
N ASP A 9 -6.74 -17.56 0.56
CA ASP A 9 -5.80 -18.00 1.58
C ASP A 9 -4.44 -17.31 1.41
N GLY A 10 -3.87 -16.84 2.53
CA GLY A 10 -2.60 -16.11 2.55
C GLY A 10 -2.68 -14.68 2.03
N VAL A 11 -3.88 -14.14 1.73
CA VAL A 11 -4.05 -12.74 1.35
C VAL A 11 -4.43 -11.89 2.56
N HIS A 12 -3.61 -10.89 2.85
CA HIS A 12 -3.92 -9.84 3.81
C HIS A 12 -4.38 -8.58 3.06
N PHE A 13 -5.68 -8.28 3.13
CA PHE A 13 -6.25 -7.10 2.50
C PHE A 13 -6.40 -5.94 3.50
N VAL A 14 -5.90 -4.77 3.12
CA VAL A 14 -6.11 -3.50 3.85
C VAL A 14 -6.80 -2.53 2.89
N ALA A 15 -7.96 -2.01 3.29
CA ALA A 15 -8.65 -0.99 2.52
C ALA A 15 -7.94 0.36 2.72
N ALA A 16 -7.46 0.94 1.62
CA ALA A 16 -6.87 2.27 1.65
C ALA A 16 -7.94 3.36 1.41
N PRO A 17 -7.76 4.56 1.99
CA PRO A 17 -8.65 5.70 1.71
C PRO A 17 -8.64 6.09 0.22
N GLU A 18 -9.77 6.56 -0.30
CA GLU A 18 -9.86 7.05 -1.69
C GLU A 18 -9.40 8.51 -1.83
N ASP A 19 -9.28 9.25 -0.72
CA ASP A 19 -8.78 10.63 -0.70
C ASP A 19 -7.26 10.66 -0.55
N PRO A 20 -6.52 11.44 -1.37
CA PRO A 20 -5.06 11.50 -1.32
C PRO A 20 -4.49 11.92 0.03
N GLN A 21 -5.14 12.87 0.73
CA GLN A 21 -4.65 13.38 2.01
C GLN A 21 -4.86 12.37 3.14
N ALA A 22 -6.01 11.68 3.14
CA ALA A 22 -6.28 10.58 4.04
C ALA A 22 -5.31 9.41 3.78
N TYR A 23 -5.10 9.03 2.51
CA TYR A 23 -4.14 8.00 2.14
C TYR A 23 -2.73 8.34 2.65
N ALA A 24 -2.28 9.58 2.40
CA ALA A 24 -0.97 10.05 2.82
C ALA A 24 -0.74 9.96 4.33
N ARG A 25 -1.79 10.24 5.13
CA ARG A 25 -1.78 10.15 6.59
C ARG A 25 -1.67 8.71 7.06
N ASP A 26 -2.41 7.81 6.43
CA ASP A 26 -2.59 6.44 6.90
C ASP A 26 -1.56 5.46 6.31
N LEU A 27 -0.85 5.86 5.25
CA LEU A 27 0.08 5.03 4.47
C LEU A 27 1.05 4.22 5.35
N TYR A 28 1.78 4.87 6.25
CA TYR A 28 2.76 4.16 7.08
C TYR A 28 2.11 3.22 8.10
N GLY A 29 0.89 3.54 8.57
CA GLY A 29 0.13 2.63 9.41
C GLY A 29 -0.27 1.37 8.66
N MET A 30 -0.72 1.52 7.41
CA MET A 30 -1.07 0.39 6.54
C MET A 30 0.15 -0.47 6.22
N LEU A 31 1.28 0.13 5.82
CA LEU A 31 2.52 -0.60 5.52
C LEU A 31 3.03 -1.38 6.74
N ARG A 32 3.09 -0.75 7.93
CA ARG A 32 3.50 -1.44 9.16
C ARG A 32 2.57 -2.60 9.54
N THR A 33 1.29 -2.49 9.22
CA THR A 33 0.33 -3.59 9.45
C THR A 33 0.66 -4.78 8.56
N LEU A 34 0.98 -4.53 7.29
CA LEU A 34 1.37 -5.57 6.34
C LEU A 34 2.74 -6.17 6.66
N ASP A 35 3.72 -5.37 7.07
CA ASP A 35 5.04 -5.85 7.50
C ASP A 35 4.93 -6.82 8.69
N ARG A 36 4.09 -6.49 9.66
CA ARG A 36 3.82 -7.36 10.83
C ARG A 36 3.12 -8.66 10.47
N ALA A 37 2.36 -8.67 9.37
CA ALA A 37 1.77 -9.90 8.83
C ALA A 37 2.80 -10.79 8.11
N GLN A 38 4.07 -10.35 7.98
CA GLN A 38 5.16 -11.10 7.38
C GLN A 38 4.82 -11.60 5.97
N VAL A 39 4.14 -10.75 5.19
CA VAL A 39 3.78 -11.06 3.81
C VAL A 39 5.02 -11.14 2.93
N ALA A 40 5.01 -12.06 1.97
CA ALA A 40 6.12 -12.19 1.03
C ALA A 40 6.23 -10.99 0.08
N ARG A 41 5.10 -10.37 -0.28
CA ARG A 41 5.03 -9.17 -1.13
C ARG A 41 3.81 -8.31 -0.78
N ILE A 42 3.95 -7.01 -1.02
CA ILE A 42 2.86 -6.04 -0.93
C ILE A 42 2.48 -5.59 -2.34
N LEU A 43 1.18 -5.64 -2.66
CA LEU A 43 0.63 -5.14 -3.91
C LEU A 43 -0.25 -3.93 -3.59
N ILE A 44 -0.03 -2.83 -4.30
CA ILE A 44 -0.81 -1.60 -4.17
C ILE A 44 -1.57 -1.37 -5.47
N GLU A 45 -2.86 -1.03 -5.37
CA GLU A 45 -3.65 -0.63 -6.53
C GLU A 45 -3.03 0.61 -7.17
N LYS A 46 -2.95 0.65 -8.50
CA LYS A 46 -2.39 1.79 -9.21
C LYS A 46 -3.18 3.05 -8.85
N LEU A 47 -2.50 4.02 -8.24
CA LEU A 47 -3.10 5.30 -7.90
C LEU A 47 -3.29 6.17 -9.15
N PRO A 48 -4.27 7.09 -9.15
CA PRO A 48 -4.45 8.04 -10.23
C PRO A 48 -3.17 8.83 -10.54
N ASP A 49 -2.90 9.06 -11.81
CA ASP A 49 -1.76 9.86 -12.28
C ASP A 49 -2.15 11.34 -12.36
N THR A 50 -2.36 11.94 -11.19
CA THR A 50 -2.81 13.33 -11.02
C THR A 50 -2.01 14.01 -9.93
N VAL A 51 -1.99 15.35 -9.93
CA VAL A 51 -1.09 16.14 -9.08
C VAL A 51 -1.30 15.87 -7.58
N GLU A 52 -2.53 15.60 -7.18
CA GLU A 52 -2.92 15.34 -5.80
C GLU A 52 -2.29 14.05 -5.25
N TRP A 53 -1.95 13.09 -6.13
CA TRP A 53 -1.39 11.79 -5.78
C TRP A 53 0.14 11.70 -5.87
N ILE A 54 0.81 12.72 -6.45
CA ILE A 54 2.27 12.71 -6.66
C ILE A 54 3.02 12.40 -5.36
N ALA A 55 2.67 13.08 -4.26
CA ALA A 55 3.33 12.90 -2.97
C ALA A 55 3.13 11.49 -2.37
N VAL A 56 1.98 10.86 -2.63
CA VAL A 56 1.70 9.49 -2.18
C VAL A 56 2.49 8.49 -3.02
N ASN A 57 2.48 8.63 -4.35
CA ASN A 57 3.25 7.79 -5.26
C ASN A 57 4.76 7.82 -4.95
N ASP A 58 5.30 9.01 -4.70
CA ASP A 58 6.69 9.20 -4.29
C ASP A 58 7.03 8.47 -2.97
N ARG A 59 6.17 8.57 -1.96
CA ARG A 59 6.34 7.82 -0.69
C ARG A 59 6.29 6.31 -0.88
N LEU A 60 5.37 5.82 -1.71
CA LEU A 60 5.27 4.40 -2.06
C LEU A 60 6.52 3.92 -2.78
N GLY A 61 7.05 4.69 -3.72
CA GLY A 61 8.30 4.37 -4.41
C GLY A 61 9.49 4.24 -3.45
N ARG A 62 9.63 5.17 -2.49
CA ARG A 62 10.66 5.04 -1.45
C ARG A 62 10.47 3.83 -0.55
N ALA A 63 9.23 3.53 -0.15
CA ALA A 63 8.94 2.37 0.68
C ALA A 63 9.29 1.06 -0.05
N ALA A 64 8.94 0.95 -1.34
CA ALA A 64 9.29 -0.19 -2.17
C ALA A 64 10.82 -0.34 -2.32
N ALA A 65 11.54 0.75 -2.63
CA ALA A 65 13.00 0.72 -2.73
C ALA A 65 13.68 0.29 -1.41
N ALA A 66 13.12 0.70 -0.26
CA ALA A 66 13.63 0.27 1.03
C ALA A 66 13.32 -1.20 1.34
N PHE A 67 12.19 -1.73 0.87
CA PHE A 67 11.82 -3.14 1.02
C PHE A 67 12.72 -4.06 0.20
N GLU A 68 12.99 -3.70 -1.06
CA GLU A 68 13.92 -4.46 -1.92
C GLU A 68 15.34 -4.50 -1.37
N ALA A 69 15.76 -3.49 -0.59
CA ALA A 69 17.05 -3.50 0.09
C ALA A 69 17.10 -4.41 1.34
N GLN A 70 15.95 -4.87 1.85
CA GLN A 70 15.82 -5.68 3.07
C GLN A 70 15.55 -7.16 2.80
N GLY A 71 15.20 -7.55 1.56
CA GLY A 71 15.00 -8.93 1.13
C GLY A 71 16.21 -9.49 0.40
#